data_AF-A0A2H1HUM8-F1
#
_entry.id   AF-A0A2H1HUM8-F1
#
_cell.length_a   1.000
_cell.length_b   1.000
_cell.length_c   1.000
_cell.angle_alpha   90.00
_cell.angle_beta   90.00
_cell.angle_gamma   90.00
#
_symmetry.space_group_name_H-M   'P 1'
#
loop_
_entity.id
_entity.type
_entity.pdbx_description
1 polymer ?
#
loop_
_entity_poly.entity_id
_entity_poly.type
_entity_poly.pdbx_seq_one_letter_code
_entity_poly.pdbx_strand_id
1 'polypeptide(L)'
;MGNWIKRYRAEHPEKFATDELESVSWAEHQAVVAENARLKQENEFLGKVNLLCSEATVEDVYEFIQGEKATYSIAMMCTVLGIARASFYRWLSRTKAGPTQRDTRHQELVAAIKIAHR
;
A
#
# COMPACT_ATOMS: atom_id res chain seq x y z
N MET A 1 18.90 5.72 -16.88
CA MET A 1 18.67 5.71 -15.43
C MET A 1 19.90 5.27 -14.59
N GLY A 2 21.15 5.38 -15.08
CA GLY A 2 22.34 4.84 -14.37
C GLY A 2 23.37 5.86 -13.89
N ASN A 3 23.12 7.16 -14.07
CA ASN A 3 24.16 8.18 -13.84
C ASN A 3 24.40 8.44 -12.34
N TRP A 4 23.38 8.27 -11.50
CA TRP A 4 23.51 8.42 -10.05
C TRP A 4 24.31 7.28 -9.40
N ILE A 5 24.13 6.04 -9.88
CA ILE A 5 24.90 4.86 -9.39
C ILE A 5 26.39 5.03 -9.70
N LYS A 6 26.72 5.52 -10.91
CA LYS A 6 28.11 5.80 -11.31
C LYS A 6 28.74 6.88 -10.44
N ARG A 7 28.04 7.99 -10.21
CA ARG A 7 28.49 9.04 -9.28
C ARG A 7 28.67 8.51 -7.87
N TYR A 8 27.68 7.79 -7.35
CA TYR A 8 27.73 7.22 -6.00
C TYR A 8 28.90 6.26 -5.80
N ARG A 9 29.19 5.40 -6.79
CA ARG A 9 30.36 4.50 -6.74
C ARG A 9 31.69 5.25 -6.84
N ALA A 10 31.74 6.36 -7.59
CA ALA A 10 32.94 7.20 -7.68
C ALA A 10 33.19 8.02 -6.42
N GLU A 11 32.12 8.46 -5.74
CA GLU A 11 32.16 9.20 -4.47
C GLU A 11 32.43 8.28 -3.26
N HIS A 12 32.17 6.96 -3.38
CA HIS A 12 32.33 5.97 -2.31
C HIS A 12 33.13 4.72 -2.72
N PRO A 13 34.37 4.86 -3.22
CA PRO A 13 35.18 3.72 -3.64
C PRO A 13 35.44 2.72 -2.50
N GLU A 14 35.53 3.19 -1.25
CA GLU A 14 35.78 2.39 -0.05
C GLU A 14 34.70 1.35 0.24
N LYS A 15 33.45 1.61 -0.17
CA LYS A 15 32.31 0.70 0.05
C LYS A 15 32.23 -0.42 -0.98
N PHE A 16 32.95 -0.30 -2.09
CA PHE A 16 32.91 -1.24 -3.20
C PHE A 16 34.29 -1.83 -3.54
N ALA A 17 35.33 -1.47 -2.77
CA ALA A 17 36.71 -1.94 -2.96
C ALA A 17 37.00 -3.30 -2.31
N THR A 18 36.09 -3.84 -1.50
CA THR A 18 36.29 -5.13 -0.83
C THR A 18 35.88 -6.27 -1.76
N ASP A 19 36.88 -6.96 -2.34
CA ASP A 19 36.72 -8.25 -3.04
C ASP A 19 36.66 -9.44 -2.06
N GLU A 20 36.87 -9.19 -0.76
CA GLU A 20 36.69 -10.17 0.30
C GLU A 20 35.20 -10.32 0.62
N LEU A 21 34.60 -11.38 0.09
CA LEU A 21 33.29 -11.88 0.51
C LEU A 21 33.38 -12.30 1.98
N GLU A 22 33.04 -11.39 2.89
CA GLU A 22 32.86 -11.74 4.29
C GLU A 22 31.81 -12.86 4.40
N SER A 23 32.17 -13.96 5.06
CA SER A 23 31.26 -15.07 5.28
C SER A 23 30.20 -14.67 6.30
N VAL A 24 29.02 -14.33 5.81
CA VAL A 24 27.86 -13.98 6.62
C VAL A 24 27.28 -15.26 7.26
N SER A 25 26.79 -15.17 8.50
CA SER A 25 26.11 -16.30 9.15
C SER A 25 24.88 -16.73 8.35
N TRP A 26 24.57 -18.03 8.34
CA TRP A 26 23.37 -18.53 7.68
C TRP A 26 22.08 -17.87 8.21
N ALA A 27 22.03 -17.56 9.52
CA ALA A 27 20.91 -16.88 10.14
C ALA A 27 20.74 -15.44 9.63
N GLU A 28 21.84 -14.72 9.44
CA GLU A 28 21.85 -13.35 8.90
C GLU A 28 21.44 -13.36 7.42
N HIS A 29 21.96 -14.30 6.64
CA HIS A 29 21.55 -14.49 5.25
C HIS A 29 20.06 -14.78 5.14
N GLN A 30 19.50 -15.64 6.00
CA GLN A 30 18.07 -15.91 6.02
C GLN A 30 17.23 -14.69 6.39
N ALA A 31 17.65 -13.91 7.39
CA ALA A 31 16.94 -12.69 7.78
C ALA A 31 16.92 -11.67 6.63
N VAL A 32 18.05 -11.49 5.95
CA VAL A 32 18.15 -10.59 4.79
C VAL A 32 17.30 -11.09 3.62
N VAL A 33 17.27 -12.40 3.35
CA VAL A 33 16.41 -12.96 2.30
C VAL A 33 14.93 -12.76 2.62
N ALA A 34 14.53 -12.92 3.88
CA ALA A 34 13.17 -12.67 4.32
C ALA A 34 12.77 -11.20 4.15
N GLU A 35 13.64 -10.27 4.56
CA GLU A 35 13.38 -8.84 4.38
C GLU A 35 13.36 -8.44 2.91
N ASN A 36 14.27 -8.97 2.09
CA ASN A 36 14.24 -8.75 0.63
C ASN A 36 12.96 -9.26 -0.01
N ALA A 37 12.43 -10.42 0.43
CA ALA A 37 11.16 -10.92 -0.04
C ALA A 37 10.01 -9.96 0.33
N ARG A 38 10.01 -9.44 1.57
CA ARG A 38 9.04 -8.43 2.04
C ARG A 38 9.10 -7.16 1.19
N LEU A 39 10.30 -6.61 1.00
CA LEU A 39 10.52 -5.38 0.25
C LEU A 39 10.13 -5.53 -1.23
N LYS A 40 10.39 -6.70 -1.84
CA LYS A 40 9.95 -6.98 -3.21
C LYS A 40 8.43 -6.96 -3.33
N GLN A 41 7.72 -7.59 -2.38
CA GLN A 41 6.25 -7.56 -2.35
C GLN A 41 5.70 -6.14 -2.18
N GLU A 42 6.33 -5.33 -1.30
CA GLU A 42 5.94 -3.93 -1.09
C GLU A 42 6.16 -3.07 -2.35
N ASN A 43 7.28 -3.24 -3.04
CA ASN A 43 7.59 -2.49 -4.25
C ASN A 43 6.66 -2.89 -5.42
N GLU A 44 6.38 -4.19 -5.57
CA GLU A 44 5.40 -4.68 -6.55
C GLU A 44 4.01 -4.08 -6.30
N PHE A 45 3.57 -4.08 -5.03
CA PHE A 45 2.31 -3.49 -4.64
C PHE A 45 2.26 -1.97 -4.90
N LEU A 46 3.31 -1.21 -4.56
CA LEU A 46 3.41 0.22 -4.86
C LEU A 46 3.35 0.52 -6.36
N GLY A 47 3.94 -0.34 -7.19
CA GLY A 47 3.79 -0.26 -8.64
C GLY A 47 2.33 -0.34 -9.10
N LYS A 48 1.51 -1.17 -8.44
CA LYS A 48 0.06 -1.26 -8.69
C LYS A 48 -0.70 -0.05 -8.14
N VAL A 49 -0.32 0.46 -6.96
CA VAL A 49 -0.93 1.66 -6.36
C VAL A 49 -0.75 2.89 -7.26
N ASN A 50 0.34 2.99 -8.00
CA ASN A 50 0.54 4.08 -8.96
C ASN A 50 -0.52 4.10 -10.10
N LEU A 51 -1.32 3.04 -10.25
CA LEU A 51 -2.47 3.00 -11.16
C LEU A 51 -3.74 3.60 -10.54
N LEU A 52 -3.78 3.83 -9.22
CA LEU A 52 -4.87 4.59 -8.61
C LEU A 52 -4.77 6.04 -9.10
N CYS A 53 -5.89 6.55 -9.62
CA CYS A 53 -5.97 7.96 -10.01
C CYS A 53 -5.73 8.86 -8.80
N SER A 54 -5.13 10.04 -9.00
CA SER A 54 -5.00 11.08 -7.96
C SER A 54 -6.34 11.54 -7.38
N GLU A 55 -7.44 11.25 -8.09
CA GLU A 55 -8.81 11.57 -7.71
C GLU A 55 -9.51 10.38 -7.01
N ALA A 56 -8.80 9.28 -6.78
CA ALA A 56 -9.36 8.10 -6.13
C ALA A 56 -9.91 8.45 -4.75
N THR A 57 -11.14 7.99 -4.50
CA THR A 57 -11.79 8.13 -3.20
C THR A 57 -11.21 7.15 -2.19
N VAL A 58 -11.54 7.36 -0.91
CA VAL A 58 -11.12 6.44 0.15
C VAL A 58 -11.76 5.06 -0.03
N GLU A 59 -12.98 5.02 -0.57
CA GLU A 59 -13.68 3.80 -0.94
C GLU A 59 -12.96 3.04 -2.06
N ASP A 60 -12.49 3.72 -3.11
CA ASP A 60 -11.71 3.10 -4.20
C ASP A 60 -10.43 2.42 -3.67
N VAL A 61 -9.75 3.07 -2.72
CA VAL A 61 -8.58 2.49 -2.03
C VAL A 61 -8.95 1.21 -1.29
N TYR A 62 -10.09 1.18 -0.61
CA TYR A 62 -10.54 -0.01 0.11
C TYR A 62 -10.98 -1.14 -0.83
N GLU A 63 -11.62 -0.82 -1.96
CA GLU A 63 -11.95 -1.79 -3.00
C GLU A 63 -10.69 -2.42 -3.60
N PHE A 64 -9.67 -1.60 -3.87
CA PHE A 64 -8.38 -2.08 -4.34
C PHE A 64 -7.72 -3.06 -3.35
N ILE A 65 -7.65 -2.71 -2.06
CA ILE A 65 -7.16 -3.61 -1.01
C ILE A 65 -7.98 -4.90 -0.96
N GLN A 66 -9.30 -4.78 -1.11
CA GLN A 66 -10.21 -5.92 -1.08
C GLN A 66 -9.97 -6.88 -2.27
N GLY A 67 -9.60 -6.37 -3.44
CA GLY A 67 -9.24 -7.17 -4.62
C GLY A 67 -7.87 -7.83 -4.51
N GLU A 68 -6.90 -7.15 -3.92
CA GLU A 68 -5.50 -7.61 -3.84
C GLU A 68 -5.19 -8.49 -2.60
N LYS A 69 -6.17 -8.69 -1.70
CA LYS A 69 -6.01 -9.46 -0.44
C LYS A 69 -5.55 -10.92 -0.61
N ALA A 70 -5.71 -11.50 -1.80
CA ALA A 70 -5.30 -12.87 -2.10
C ALA A 70 -3.79 -12.95 -2.34
N THR A 71 -3.18 -11.86 -2.77
CA THR A 71 -1.75 -11.76 -3.14
C THR A 71 -0.94 -11.12 -2.03
N TYR A 72 -1.47 -10.10 -1.37
CA TYR A 72 -0.78 -9.38 -0.30
C TYR A 72 -1.56 -9.42 1.01
N SER A 73 -0.83 -9.34 2.13
CA SER A 73 -1.49 -9.21 3.42
C SER A 73 -2.15 -7.83 3.56
N ILE A 74 -3.38 -7.79 4.09
CA ILE A 74 -4.08 -6.53 4.42
C ILE A 74 -3.21 -5.66 5.32
N ALA A 75 -2.45 -6.29 6.22
CA ALA A 75 -1.59 -5.57 7.13
C ALA A 75 -0.48 -4.80 6.41
N MET A 76 0.20 -5.41 5.45
CA MET A 76 1.22 -4.73 4.65
C MET A 76 0.58 -3.62 3.82
N MET A 77 -0.50 -3.91 3.08
CA MET A 77 -1.16 -2.92 2.23
C MET A 77 -1.60 -1.67 3.00
N CYS A 78 -2.20 -1.83 4.19
CA CYS A 78 -2.60 -0.70 5.02
C CYS A 78 -1.42 0.14 5.51
N THR A 79 -0.30 -0.50 5.89
CA THR A 79 0.92 0.21 6.28
C THR A 79 1.46 1.03 5.12
N VAL A 80 1.56 0.43 3.94
CA VAL A 80 2.12 1.06 2.73
C VAL A 80 1.26 2.22 2.25
N LEU A 81 -0.07 2.07 2.31
CA LEU A 81 -1.02 3.12 1.94
C LEU A 81 -1.23 4.18 3.03
N GLY A 82 -0.61 4.04 4.21
CA GLY A 82 -0.75 5.00 5.31
C GLY A 82 -2.15 5.04 5.93
N ILE A 83 -2.92 3.95 5.84
CA ILE A 83 -4.29 3.88 6.36
C ILE A 83 -4.39 2.98 7.61
N ALA A 84 -5.32 3.30 8.51
CA ALA A 84 -5.60 2.43 9.64
C ALA A 84 -6.34 1.16 9.20
N ARG A 85 -5.83 -0.02 9.60
CA ARG A 85 -6.49 -1.33 9.35
C ARG A 85 -7.94 -1.35 9.83
N ALA A 86 -8.21 -0.71 10.97
CA ALA A 86 -9.56 -0.63 11.53
C ALA A 86 -10.54 0.08 10.59
N SER A 87 -10.09 1.08 9.82
CA SER A 87 -10.94 1.79 8.85
C SER A 87 -11.34 0.88 7.69
N PHE A 88 -10.39 0.10 7.15
CA PHE A 88 -10.69 -0.92 6.13
C PHE A 88 -11.73 -1.93 6.63
N TYR A 89 -11.55 -2.49 7.83
CA TYR A 89 -12.52 -3.45 8.35
C TYR A 89 -13.88 -2.83 8.68
N ARG A 90 -13.93 -1.57 9.15
CA ARG A 90 -15.21 -0.85 9.34
C ARG A 90 -15.95 -0.66 8.02
N TRP A 91 -15.23 -0.26 6.97
CA TRP A 91 -15.80 -0.17 5.62
C TRP A 91 -16.31 -1.54 5.17
N LEU A 92 -15.50 -2.59 5.29
CA LEU A 92 -15.88 -3.95 4.89
C LEU A 92 -17.13 -4.46 5.64
N SER A 93 -17.21 -4.19 6.95
CA SER A 93 -18.38 -4.53 7.76
C SER A 93 -19.63 -3.79 7.31
N ARG A 94 -19.52 -2.49 6.98
CA ARG A 94 -20.65 -1.70 6.44
C ARG A 94 -21.09 -2.21 5.08
N THR A 95 -20.16 -2.47 4.17
CA THR A 95 -20.47 -2.99 2.83
C THR A 95 -21.19 -4.33 2.90
N LYS A 96 -20.84 -5.21 3.86
CA LYS A 96 -21.53 -6.48 4.06
C LYS A 96 -22.89 -6.37 4.74
N ALA A 97 -23.03 -5.47 5.71
CA ALA A 97 -24.27 -5.29 6.45
C ALA A 97 -25.35 -4.53 5.65
N GLY A 98 -24.95 -3.86 4.56
CA GLY A 98 -25.82 -2.97 3.80
C GLY A 98 -26.01 -1.61 4.48
N PRO A 99 -26.71 -0.67 3.82
CA PRO A 99 -26.93 0.67 4.35
C PRO A 99 -27.76 0.63 5.63
N THR A 100 -27.31 1.36 6.65
CA THR A 100 -28.10 1.52 7.88
C THR A 100 -29.28 2.47 7.62
N GLN A 101 -30.29 2.42 8.48
CA GLN A 101 -31.44 3.34 8.40
C GLN A 101 -31.02 4.83 8.44
N ARG A 102 -29.91 5.13 9.14
CA ARG A 102 -29.31 6.47 9.16
C ARG A 102 -28.71 6.84 7.80
N ASP A 103 -28.05 5.91 7.13
CA ASP A 103 -27.47 6.14 5.80
C ASP A 103 -28.58 6.38 4.77
N THR A 104 -29.66 5.58 4.81
CA THR A 104 -30.84 5.78 3.97
C THR A 104 -31.43 7.17 4.19
N ARG A 105 -31.67 7.57 5.44
CA ARG A 105 -32.19 8.92 5.75
C ARG A 105 -31.24 10.03 5.30
N HIS A 106 -29.92 9.82 5.42
CA HIS A 106 -28.94 10.78 4.93
C HIS A 106 -29.01 10.94 3.40
N GLN A 107 -29.12 9.83 2.66
CA GLN A 107 -29.27 9.85 1.21
C GLN A 107 -30.55 10.58 0.78
N GLU A 108 -31.67 10.33 1.46
CA GLU A 108 -32.95 11.03 1.23
C GLU A 108 -32.81 12.55 1.44
N LEU A 109 -32.16 12.97 2.54
CA LEU A 109 -31.92 14.38 2.83
C LEU A 109 -31.02 15.04 1.78
N VAL A 110 -29.94 14.37 1.37
CA VAL A 110 -29.03 14.88 0.33
C VAL A 110 -29.77 15.03 -1.00
N ALA A 111 -30.62 14.07 -1.36
CA ALA A 111 -31.44 14.14 -2.57
C ALA A 111 -32.42 15.33 -2.51
N ALA A 112 -33.10 15.52 -1.37
CA ALA A 112 -34.01 16.64 -1.18
C ALA A 112 -33.30 18.01 -1.28
N ILE A 113 -32.11 18.13 -0.69
CA ILE A 113 -31.30 19.36 -0.77
C ILE A 113 -30.91 19.68 -2.22
N LYS A 114 -30.48 18.67 -2.99
CA LYS A 114 -30.11 18.82 -4.40
C LYS A 114 -31.29 19.25 -5.26
N ILE A 115 -32.51 18.81 -4.95
CA ILE A 115 -33.73 19.25 -5.65
C ILE A 115 -34.07 20.71 -5.29
N ALA A 116 -33.96 21.08 -4.02
CA ALA A 116 -34.32 22.42 -3.53
C ALA A 116 -33.35 23.53 -3.97
N HIS A 117 -32.09 23.20 -4.26
CA HIS A 117 -31.06 24.14 -4.71
C HIS A 117 -30.73 24.00 -6.20
N ARG A 118 -31.67 23.46 -6.98
CA ARG A 118 -31.59 23.37 -8.44
C ARG A 118 -32.42 24.48 -9.09
#